data_AF-A0A2U3LUB3-F1
#
_entry.id   AF-A0A2U3LUB3-F1
#
_cell.length_a   1.000
_cell.length_b   1.000
_cell.length_c   1.000
_cell.angle_alpha   90.00
_cell.angle_beta   90.00
_cell.angle_gamma   90.00
#
_symmetry.space_group_name_H-M   'P 1'
#
loop_
_entity.id
_entity.type
_entity.pdbx_description
1 polymer ?
#
loop_
_entity_poly.entity_id
_entity_poly.type
_entity_poly.pdbx_seq_one_letter_code
_entity_poly.pdbx_strand_id
1 'polypeptide(L)'
;MDTQSMQLNSQTGRNDPCPCGSGKKYKKCCLSKDEEKEQLQQELENIKDVTDEFFTTKEYIEESGYPVTMFDHLLLEMLNIIGEILHASHKLDTSETKGTLSVILKESKRFYYECQQCDYACLSAPMRIISFKSLIDKGLRLEEYPKSIQQPVSANFFYFEFVNDITWNLTEEISKFISEAETEHIATTVHQALFDYIADNCWGACSNKCLKEHGKNAYCNLCSFGDKNLPCPKKGEITYNEVKVKEEDMMH
;
A
#
# COMPACT_ATOMS: atom_id res chain seq x y z
N MET A 1 32.54 -28.82 20.40
CA MET A 1 33.25 -28.16 19.29
C MET A 1 32.20 -27.36 18.56
N ASP A 2 32.15 -26.09 18.91
CA ASP A 2 31.18 -25.10 18.47
C ASP A 2 31.31 -24.84 16.98
N THR A 3 30.18 -24.75 16.29
CA THR A 3 30.09 -24.16 14.94
C THR A 3 29.10 -23.02 15.02
N GLN A 4 29.61 -21.84 15.38
CA GLN A 4 28.94 -20.57 15.11
C GLN A 4 28.99 -20.35 13.59
N SER A 5 27.82 -20.32 12.95
CA SER A 5 27.69 -19.85 11.57
C SER A 5 27.77 -18.32 11.56
N MET A 6 28.60 -17.83 10.65
CA MET A 6 28.98 -16.43 10.50
C MET A 6 27.77 -15.55 10.15
N GLN A 7 27.47 -14.56 10.99
CA GLN A 7 26.80 -13.33 10.55
C GLN A 7 27.86 -12.42 9.94
N LEU A 8 27.85 -12.25 8.62
CA LEU A 8 28.62 -11.23 7.93
C LEU A 8 27.70 -10.02 7.68
N ASN A 9 27.53 -9.18 8.69
CA ASN A 9 27.17 -7.78 8.47
C ASN A 9 28.45 -7.04 8.05
N SER A 10 28.78 -7.08 6.75
CA SER A 10 29.83 -6.20 6.23
C SER A 10 29.29 -4.77 6.16
N GLN A 11 29.39 -4.03 7.27
CA GLN A 11 29.28 -2.58 7.23
C GLN A 11 30.35 -2.06 6.26
N THR A 12 29.93 -1.60 5.08
CA THR A 12 30.84 -1.01 4.09
C THR A 12 31.48 0.22 4.72
N GLY A 13 32.81 0.28 4.78
CA GLY A 13 33.51 1.41 5.35
C GLY A 13 33.26 2.67 4.51
N ARG A 14 33.03 3.82 5.17
CA ARG A 14 32.72 5.11 4.50
C ARG A 14 33.68 5.49 3.36
N ASN A 15 34.95 5.06 3.43
CA ASN A 15 35.97 5.37 2.42
C ASN A 15 36.15 4.27 1.37
N ASP A 16 35.52 3.11 1.53
CA ASP A 16 35.66 1.96 0.65
C ASP A 16 34.98 2.24 -0.70
N PRO A 17 35.40 1.57 -1.78
CA PRO A 17 34.65 1.58 -3.04
C PRO A 17 33.19 1.19 -2.79
N CYS A 18 32.28 1.96 -3.37
CA CYS A 18 30.85 1.76 -3.18
C CYS A 18 30.40 0.42 -3.80
N PRO A 19 29.63 -0.41 -3.08
CA PRO A 19 29.22 -1.74 -3.55
C PRO A 19 28.28 -1.69 -4.76
N CYS A 20 27.67 -0.54 -5.07
CA CYS A 20 26.86 -0.34 -6.27
C CYS A 20 27.65 -0.35 -7.59
N GLY A 21 28.98 -0.57 -7.55
CA GLY A 21 29.82 -0.66 -8.74
C GLY A 21 30.19 0.68 -9.38
N SER A 22 29.89 1.81 -8.75
CA SER A 22 30.15 3.14 -9.32
C SER A 22 31.63 3.54 -9.34
N GLY A 23 32.50 2.80 -8.64
CA GLY A 23 33.91 3.15 -8.43
C GLY A 23 34.14 4.36 -7.52
N LYS A 24 33.08 5.03 -7.05
CA LYS A 24 33.17 6.13 -6.08
C LYS A 24 33.37 5.58 -4.66
N LYS A 25 33.89 6.39 -3.75
CA LYS A 25 33.88 6.06 -2.30
C LYS A 25 32.44 5.99 -1.79
N TYR A 26 32.14 5.06 -0.90
CA TYR A 26 30.80 4.83 -0.35
C TYR A 26 30.17 6.12 0.21
N LYS A 27 30.92 6.92 0.97
CA LYS A 27 30.48 8.23 1.50
C LYS A 27 30.17 9.31 0.46
N LYS A 28 30.58 9.11 -0.79
CA LYS A 28 30.31 10.01 -1.93
C LYS A 28 29.34 9.37 -2.93
N CYS A 29 28.67 8.29 -2.52
CA CYS A 29 27.76 7.51 -3.34
C CYS A 29 26.57 7.08 -2.48
N CYS A 30 26.41 5.79 -2.16
CA CYS A 30 25.21 5.27 -1.52
C CYS A 30 25.06 5.61 -0.03
N LEU A 31 26.10 6.08 0.67
CA LEU A 31 26.01 6.30 2.12
C LEU A 31 24.84 7.23 2.51
N SER A 32 24.63 8.34 1.80
CA SER A 32 23.52 9.24 2.15
C SER A 32 22.16 8.60 1.90
N LYS A 33 22.03 7.82 0.81
CA LYS A 33 20.81 7.07 0.52
C LYS A 33 20.52 6.00 1.58
N ASP A 34 21.57 5.32 2.04
CA ASP A 34 21.45 4.28 3.06
C ASP A 34 21.16 4.90 4.45
N GLU A 35 21.77 6.05 4.77
CA GLU A 35 21.48 6.83 5.99
C GLU A 35 20.04 7.37 6.00
N GLU A 36 19.56 7.88 4.86
CA GLU A 36 18.15 8.30 4.69
C GLU A 36 17.19 7.11 4.81
N LYS A 37 17.54 5.96 4.21
CA LYS A 37 16.76 4.73 4.35
C LYS A 37 16.67 4.26 5.79
N GLU A 38 17.79 4.28 6.52
CA GLU A 38 17.82 3.91 7.94
C GLU A 38 16.99 4.89 8.79
N GLN A 39 17.01 6.19 8.48
CA GLN A 39 16.21 7.20 9.19
C GLN A 39 14.72 7.01 8.95
N LEU A 40 14.30 6.90 7.68
CA LEU A 40 12.89 6.65 7.34
C LEU A 40 12.40 5.34 7.95
N GLN A 41 13.23 4.29 7.94
CA GLN A 41 12.87 3.02 8.55
C GLN A 41 12.75 3.11 10.07
N GLN A 42 13.63 3.85 10.75
CA GLN A 42 13.50 4.13 12.19
C GLN A 42 12.26 4.96 12.51
N GLU A 43 11.89 5.92 11.66
CA GLU A 43 10.67 6.70 11.84
C GLU A 43 9.43 5.84 11.67
N LEU A 44 9.39 4.99 10.64
CA LEU A 44 8.30 4.02 10.43
C LEU A 44 8.19 3.02 11.58
N GLU A 45 9.30 2.54 12.14
CA GLU A 45 9.31 1.66 13.32
C GLU A 45 8.78 2.36 14.59
N ASN A 46 8.87 3.70 14.65
CA ASN A 46 8.39 4.51 15.76
C ASN A 46 6.91 4.91 15.62
N ILE A 47 6.31 4.75 14.44
CA ILE A 47 4.89 5.01 14.24
C ILE A 47 4.12 3.80 14.75
N LYS A 48 3.56 3.96 15.95
CA LYS A 48 2.99 2.85 16.72
C LYS A 48 1.57 2.49 16.35
N ASP A 49 0.90 3.30 15.54
CA ASP A 49 -0.47 3.07 15.10
C ASP A 49 -0.62 3.79 13.76
N VAL A 50 -0.87 3.06 12.67
CA VAL A 50 -1.41 3.66 11.44
C VAL A 50 -2.73 4.25 11.87
N THR A 51 -2.85 5.58 11.92
CA THR A 51 -4.08 6.24 12.34
C THR A 51 -4.72 6.94 11.15
N ASP A 52 -6.04 7.08 11.18
CA ASP A 52 -6.84 8.32 11.04
C ASP A 52 -6.41 9.50 10.13
N GLU A 53 -5.11 9.74 10.03
CA GLU A 53 -4.52 11.07 9.98
C GLU A 53 -4.55 11.66 8.58
N PHE A 54 -4.42 10.82 7.56
CA PHE A 54 -4.26 11.28 6.18
C PHE A 54 -5.53 11.18 5.36
N PHE A 55 -6.30 10.11 5.57
CA PHE A 55 -7.69 10.00 5.15
C PHE A 55 -8.54 9.46 6.27
N THR A 56 -9.39 10.32 6.83
CA THR A 56 -10.50 9.83 7.64
C THR A 56 -11.47 9.04 6.77
N THR A 57 -12.19 8.09 7.37
CA THR A 57 -13.27 7.36 6.67
C THR A 57 -14.26 8.32 5.99
N LYS A 58 -14.54 9.48 6.59
CA LYS A 58 -15.45 10.49 6.02
C LYS A 58 -14.86 11.17 4.78
N GLU A 59 -13.62 11.65 4.84
CA GLU A 59 -12.95 12.29 3.69
C GLU A 59 -12.85 11.30 2.51
N TYR A 60 -12.50 10.04 2.82
CA TYR A 60 -12.47 8.98 1.81
C TYR A 60 -13.81 8.82 1.09
N ILE A 61 -14.92 8.75 1.83
CA ILE A 61 -16.26 8.61 1.22
C ILE A 61 -16.64 9.86 0.42
N GLU A 62 -16.32 11.05 0.91
CA GLU A 62 -16.61 12.29 0.20
C GLU A 62 -15.91 12.35 -1.17
N GLU A 63 -14.71 11.78 -1.28
CA GLU A 63 -13.95 11.74 -2.53
C GLU A 63 -14.26 10.49 -3.40
N SER A 64 -14.38 9.31 -2.80
CA SER A 64 -14.66 8.04 -3.48
C SER A 64 -16.11 7.95 -3.98
N GLY A 65 -17.05 8.51 -3.22
CA GLY A 65 -18.48 8.30 -3.41
C GLY A 65 -18.97 6.89 -3.05
N TYR A 66 -20.22 6.64 -3.42
CA TYR A 66 -20.95 5.39 -3.19
C TYR A 66 -21.06 4.54 -4.47
N PRO A 67 -21.22 3.21 -4.37
CA PRO A 67 -21.26 2.42 -3.13
C PRO A 67 -19.89 2.26 -2.48
N VAL A 68 -19.89 2.14 -1.16
CA VAL A 68 -18.72 1.78 -0.34
C VAL A 68 -18.73 0.28 -0.12
N THR A 69 -17.64 -0.37 -0.46
CA THR A 69 -17.49 -1.82 -0.62
C THR A 69 -16.33 -2.38 0.21
N MET A 70 -16.24 -3.71 0.39
CA MET A 70 -15.15 -4.32 1.17
C MET A 70 -13.76 -4.07 0.58
N PHE A 71 -13.66 -3.76 -0.72
CA PHE A 71 -12.41 -3.29 -1.30
C PHE A 71 -11.96 -1.94 -0.72
N ASP A 72 -12.89 -1.09 -0.31
CA ASP A 72 -12.58 0.24 0.23
C ASP A 72 -11.88 0.18 1.58
N HIS A 73 -12.11 -0.87 2.38
CA HIS A 73 -11.29 -1.14 3.56
C HIS A 73 -9.82 -1.30 3.19
N LEU A 74 -9.53 -2.11 2.17
CA LEU A 74 -8.15 -2.32 1.73
C LEU A 74 -7.54 -1.00 1.24
N LEU A 75 -8.24 -0.28 0.37
CA LEU A 75 -7.73 0.93 -0.23
C LEU A 75 -7.53 2.06 0.80
N LEU A 76 -8.47 2.25 1.73
CA LEU A 76 -8.34 3.26 2.78
C LEU A 76 -7.08 3.04 3.62
N GLU A 77 -6.80 1.80 4.03
CA GLU A 77 -5.61 1.48 4.83
C GLU A 77 -4.33 1.68 4.05
N MET A 78 -4.31 1.26 2.77
CA MET A 78 -3.14 1.48 1.91
C MET A 78 -2.86 2.97 1.70
N LEU A 79 -3.90 3.80 1.57
CA LEU A 79 -3.72 5.25 1.45
C LEU A 79 -3.20 5.88 2.74
N ASN A 80 -3.66 5.46 3.92
CA ASN A 80 -3.12 5.95 5.18
C ASN A 80 -1.65 5.54 5.38
N ILE A 81 -1.27 4.31 5.01
CA ILE A 81 0.14 3.87 4.99
C ILE A 81 0.99 4.76 4.07
N ILE A 82 0.49 5.07 2.86
CA ILE A 82 1.19 5.96 1.93
C ILE A 82 1.34 7.36 2.52
N GLY A 83 0.26 7.90 3.10
CA GLY A 83 0.26 9.23 3.71
C GLY A 83 1.26 9.34 4.84
N GLU A 84 1.35 8.30 5.67
CA GLU A 84 2.30 8.20 6.77
C GLU A 84 3.75 8.23 6.29
N ILE A 85 4.08 7.43 5.27
CA ILE A 85 5.42 7.41 4.67
C ILE A 85 5.77 8.76 4.04
N LEU A 86 4.82 9.38 3.33
CA LEU A 86 5.02 10.71 2.73
C LEU A 86 5.27 11.76 3.81
N HIS A 87 4.53 11.72 4.91
CA HIS A 87 4.71 12.63 6.04
C HIS A 87 6.05 12.43 6.75
N ALA A 88 6.42 11.17 7.06
CA ALA A 88 7.70 10.83 7.67
C ALA A 88 8.89 11.25 6.80
N SER A 89 8.75 11.21 5.47
CA SER A 89 9.82 11.66 4.57
C SER A 89 10.20 13.14 4.74
N HIS A 90 9.30 13.97 5.30
CA HIS A 90 9.44 15.42 5.41
C HIS A 90 9.73 16.13 4.08
N LYS A 91 9.36 15.52 2.94
CA LYS A 91 9.61 16.08 1.60
C LYS A 91 8.43 16.81 0.98
N LEU A 92 7.21 16.47 1.39
CA LEU A 92 5.98 17.09 0.93
C LEU A 92 5.31 17.81 2.09
N ASP A 93 4.69 18.95 1.82
CA ASP A 93 3.81 19.59 2.79
C ASP A 93 2.45 18.85 2.90
N THR A 94 1.60 19.27 3.84
CA THR A 94 0.29 18.64 4.08
C THR A 94 -0.63 18.74 2.87
N SER A 95 -0.59 19.85 2.12
CA SER A 95 -1.44 20.05 0.94
C SER A 95 -0.97 19.18 -0.23
N GLU A 96 0.33 19.09 -0.46
CA GLU A 96 0.95 18.22 -1.47
C GLU A 96 0.69 16.74 -1.16
N THR A 97 0.82 16.35 0.12
CA THR A 97 0.50 14.99 0.58
C THR A 97 -0.97 14.65 0.31
N LYS A 98 -1.91 15.51 0.74
CA LYS A 98 -3.35 15.26 0.48
C LYS A 98 -3.65 15.21 -1.02
N GLY A 99 -3.10 16.14 -1.81
CA GLY A 99 -3.26 16.14 -3.26
C GLY A 99 -2.77 14.86 -3.92
N THR A 100 -1.60 14.36 -3.48
CA THR A 100 -1.03 13.09 -3.95
C THR A 100 -1.95 11.93 -3.63
N LEU A 101 -2.39 11.82 -2.38
CA LEU A 101 -3.27 10.76 -1.92
C LEU A 101 -4.62 10.74 -2.66
N SER A 102 -5.19 11.90 -2.96
CA SER A 102 -6.39 12.04 -3.82
C SER A 102 -6.19 11.53 -5.24
N VAL A 103 -4.98 11.68 -5.82
CA VAL A 103 -4.66 11.09 -7.14
C VAL A 103 -4.59 9.57 -7.03
N ILE A 104 -3.88 9.04 -6.02
CA ILE A 104 -3.74 7.59 -5.82
C ILE A 104 -5.11 6.93 -5.60
N LEU A 105 -6.01 7.55 -4.83
CA LEU A 105 -7.37 7.07 -4.63
C LEU A 105 -8.11 6.89 -5.97
N LYS A 106 -8.07 7.91 -6.84
CA LYS A 106 -8.77 7.89 -8.14
C LYS A 106 -8.21 6.81 -9.07
N GLU A 107 -6.89 6.73 -9.17
CA GLU A 107 -6.22 5.75 -10.02
C GLU A 107 -6.45 4.32 -9.51
N SER A 108 -6.38 4.11 -8.19
CA SER A 108 -6.66 2.82 -7.56
C SER A 108 -8.10 2.34 -7.80
N LYS A 109 -9.07 3.26 -7.72
CA LYS A 109 -10.47 2.96 -8.05
C LYS A 109 -10.66 2.62 -9.52
N ARG A 110 -9.96 3.31 -10.43
CA ARG A 110 -9.97 2.99 -11.86
C ARG A 110 -9.42 1.57 -12.09
N PHE A 111 -8.25 1.26 -11.53
CA PHE A 111 -7.64 -0.06 -11.63
C PHE A 111 -8.58 -1.16 -11.13
N TYR A 112 -9.20 -0.96 -9.96
CA TYR A 112 -10.16 -1.90 -9.40
C TYR A 112 -11.35 -2.17 -10.34
N TYR A 113 -11.94 -1.12 -10.90
CA TYR A 113 -13.04 -1.24 -11.86
C TYR A 113 -12.63 -2.00 -13.13
N GLU A 114 -11.43 -1.76 -13.66
CA GLU A 114 -10.88 -2.51 -14.79
C GLU A 114 -10.68 -3.99 -14.44
N CYS A 115 -10.22 -4.28 -13.23
CA CYS A 115 -10.01 -5.66 -12.77
C CYS A 115 -11.33 -6.44 -12.60
N GLN A 116 -12.44 -5.77 -12.25
CA GLN A 116 -13.75 -6.41 -12.19
C GLN A 116 -14.23 -6.93 -13.55
N GLN A 117 -13.67 -6.42 -14.65
CA GLN A 117 -14.08 -6.72 -16.02
C GLN A 117 -13.01 -7.48 -16.80
N CYS A 118 -11.87 -7.79 -16.18
CA CYS A 118 -10.75 -8.38 -16.88
C CYS A 118 -10.90 -9.90 -17.07
N ASP A 119 -10.29 -10.41 -18.13
CA ASP A 119 -10.32 -11.84 -18.47
C ASP A 119 -9.63 -12.72 -17.42
N TYR A 120 -8.73 -12.12 -16.62
CA TYR A 120 -8.10 -12.83 -15.52
C TYR A 120 -9.10 -13.14 -14.40
N ALA A 121 -10.20 -12.40 -14.22
CA ALA A 121 -11.21 -12.66 -13.21
C ALA A 121 -10.64 -12.87 -11.78
N CYS A 122 -9.60 -12.11 -11.43
CA CYS A 122 -8.88 -12.29 -10.16
C CYS A 122 -9.78 -12.06 -8.94
N LEU A 123 -10.67 -11.08 -9.04
CA LEU A 123 -11.63 -10.73 -7.98
C LEU A 123 -12.74 -11.78 -7.83
N SER A 124 -13.17 -12.40 -8.95
CA SER A 124 -14.23 -13.42 -8.95
C SER A 124 -13.78 -14.76 -8.37
N ALA A 125 -12.49 -15.08 -8.45
CA ALA A 125 -11.92 -16.32 -7.89
C ALA A 125 -10.54 -16.09 -7.24
N PRO A 126 -10.46 -15.39 -6.09
CA PRO A 126 -9.18 -14.93 -5.52
C PRO A 126 -8.21 -16.06 -5.17
N MET A 127 -8.70 -17.26 -4.85
CA MET A 127 -7.86 -18.41 -4.49
C MET A 127 -7.53 -19.33 -5.67
N ARG A 128 -7.97 -18.99 -6.90
CA ARG A 128 -7.67 -19.78 -8.10
C ARG A 128 -6.18 -19.70 -8.41
N ILE A 129 -5.54 -20.85 -8.59
CA ILE A 129 -4.15 -20.96 -9.01
C ILE A 129 -3.98 -20.33 -10.40
N ILE A 130 -2.96 -19.48 -10.56
CA ILE A 130 -2.65 -18.77 -11.80
C ILE A 130 -1.13 -18.67 -12.01
N SER A 131 -0.68 -18.52 -13.24
CA SER A 131 0.75 -18.30 -13.51
C SER A 131 1.17 -16.86 -13.22
N PHE A 132 2.30 -16.68 -12.54
CA PHE A 132 2.97 -15.39 -12.39
C PHE A 132 3.97 -15.08 -13.52
N LYS A 133 3.95 -15.87 -14.61
CA LYS A 133 4.91 -15.73 -15.69
C LYS A 133 5.01 -14.31 -16.25
N SER A 134 3.89 -13.62 -16.45
CA SER A 134 3.89 -12.23 -16.94
C SER A 134 4.60 -11.27 -16.00
N LEU A 135 4.45 -11.45 -14.68
CA LEU A 135 5.12 -10.64 -13.67
C LEU A 135 6.63 -10.96 -13.61
N ILE A 136 6.98 -12.25 -13.64
CA ILE A 136 8.38 -12.71 -13.62
C ILE A 136 9.11 -12.24 -14.88
N ASP A 137 8.47 -12.31 -16.05
CA ASP A 137 9.02 -11.84 -17.32
C ASP A 137 9.23 -10.30 -17.30
N LYS A 138 8.45 -9.56 -16.49
CA LYS A 138 8.64 -8.11 -16.21
C LYS A 138 9.68 -7.83 -15.12
N GLY A 139 10.32 -8.86 -14.54
CA GLY A 139 11.40 -8.71 -13.56
C GLY A 139 11.02 -9.00 -12.10
N LEU A 140 9.80 -9.49 -11.82
CA LEU A 140 9.42 -9.89 -10.47
C LEU A 140 10.31 -11.03 -9.94
N ARG A 141 10.95 -10.80 -8.79
CA ARG A 141 11.72 -11.80 -8.03
C ARG A 141 10.94 -12.23 -6.80
N LEU A 142 10.25 -13.36 -6.87
CA LEU A 142 9.31 -13.80 -5.81
C LEU A 142 10.00 -14.01 -4.47
N GLU A 143 11.26 -14.42 -4.48
CA GLU A 143 12.07 -14.67 -3.29
C GLU A 143 12.24 -13.44 -2.39
N GLU A 144 12.05 -12.23 -2.92
CA GLU A 144 12.18 -10.95 -2.21
C GLU A 144 10.94 -10.59 -1.38
N TYR A 145 9.82 -11.32 -1.55
CA TYR A 145 8.53 -10.99 -0.92
C TYR A 145 8.17 -11.95 0.22
N PRO A 146 7.26 -11.58 1.12
CA PRO A 146 6.77 -12.47 2.18
C PRO A 146 6.21 -13.81 1.64
N LYS A 147 6.39 -14.91 2.38
CA LYS A 147 6.06 -16.27 1.92
C LYS A 147 4.59 -16.46 1.53
N SER A 148 3.67 -15.75 2.18
CA SER A 148 2.25 -15.73 1.84
C SER A 148 1.98 -15.15 0.45
N ILE A 149 2.73 -14.13 0.04
CA ILE A 149 2.61 -13.43 -1.24
C ILE A 149 3.21 -14.23 -2.40
N GLN A 150 4.19 -15.09 -2.12
CA GLN A 150 4.84 -15.95 -3.13
C GLN A 150 3.88 -17.00 -3.75
N GLN A 151 2.72 -17.24 -3.13
CA GLN A 151 1.77 -18.24 -3.63
C GLN A 151 1.12 -17.81 -4.95
N PRO A 152 1.10 -18.66 -6.00
CA PRO A 152 0.62 -18.32 -7.33
C PRO A 152 -0.92 -18.40 -7.42
N VAL A 153 -1.60 -17.55 -6.64
CA VAL A 153 -3.06 -17.43 -6.62
C VAL A 153 -3.50 -16.08 -7.15
N SER A 154 -4.74 -16.00 -7.65
CA SER A 154 -5.25 -14.82 -8.34
C SER A 154 -5.31 -13.56 -7.44
N ALA A 155 -5.50 -13.73 -6.13
CA ALA A 155 -5.41 -12.63 -5.14
C ALA A 155 -4.01 -12.01 -5.10
N ASN A 156 -2.97 -12.85 -5.05
CA ASN A 156 -1.59 -12.36 -5.03
C ASN A 156 -1.19 -11.75 -6.38
N PHE A 157 -1.68 -12.30 -7.50
CA PHE A 157 -1.52 -11.65 -8.81
C PHE A 157 -2.13 -10.25 -8.81
N PHE A 158 -3.36 -10.11 -8.29
CA PHE A 158 -4.02 -8.81 -8.13
C PHE A 158 -3.18 -7.86 -7.27
N TYR A 159 -2.71 -8.30 -6.10
CA TYR A 159 -1.87 -7.46 -5.23
C TYR A 159 -0.60 -6.98 -5.92
N PHE A 160 0.06 -7.85 -6.70
CA PHE A 160 1.24 -7.44 -7.46
C PHE A 160 0.95 -6.34 -8.47
N GLU A 161 -0.05 -6.53 -9.35
CA GLU A 161 -0.39 -5.52 -10.34
C GLU A 161 -0.93 -4.24 -9.66
N PHE A 162 -1.70 -4.37 -8.58
CA PHE A 162 -2.30 -3.24 -7.86
C PHE A 162 -1.25 -2.38 -7.12
N VAL A 163 -0.33 -2.99 -6.38
CA VAL A 163 0.75 -2.25 -5.69
C VAL A 163 1.71 -1.64 -6.72
N ASN A 164 1.99 -2.33 -7.83
CA ASN A 164 2.80 -1.76 -8.91
C ASN A 164 2.12 -0.55 -9.55
N ASP A 165 0.80 -0.60 -9.77
CA ASP A 165 0.04 0.55 -10.29
C ASP A 165 0.02 1.72 -9.30
N ILE A 166 -0.21 1.47 -8.00
CA ILE A 166 -0.13 2.49 -6.95
C ILE A 166 1.25 3.16 -6.94
N THR A 167 2.32 2.37 -6.93
CA THR A 167 3.70 2.88 -6.81
C THR A 167 4.15 3.61 -8.06
N TRP A 168 3.67 3.21 -9.24
CA TRP A 168 3.85 3.96 -10.49
C TRP A 168 3.17 5.33 -10.43
N ASN A 169 1.88 5.37 -10.10
CA ASN A 169 1.13 6.63 -9.99
C ASN A 169 1.70 7.54 -8.90
N LEU A 170 2.17 6.96 -7.79
CA LEU A 170 2.86 7.70 -6.73
C LEU A 170 4.15 8.32 -7.24
N THR A 171 4.98 7.56 -7.95
CA THR A 171 6.24 8.05 -8.55
C THR A 171 5.98 9.24 -9.48
N GLU A 172 5.01 9.10 -10.38
CA GLU A 172 4.64 10.17 -11.32
C GLU A 172 4.15 11.42 -10.59
N GLU A 173 3.38 11.26 -9.51
CA GLU A 173 2.85 12.38 -8.76
C GLU A 173 3.91 13.09 -7.92
N ILE A 174 4.69 12.35 -7.12
CA ILE A 174 5.64 12.97 -6.18
C ILE A 174 6.88 13.53 -6.88
N SER A 175 7.25 13.00 -8.06
CA SER A 175 8.37 13.52 -8.87
C SER A 175 8.20 14.97 -9.30
N LYS A 176 6.98 15.51 -9.21
CA LYS A 176 6.68 16.94 -9.45
C LYS A 176 7.23 17.84 -8.36
N PHE A 177 7.46 17.31 -7.15
CA PHE A 177 7.81 18.08 -5.95
C PHE A 177 9.24 17.81 -5.48
N ILE A 178 9.77 16.61 -5.72
CA ILE A 178 11.04 16.14 -5.13
C ILE A 178 11.99 15.58 -6.18
N SER A 179 13.24 15.29 -5.80
CA SER A 179 14.23 14.75 -6.73
C SER A 179 13.93 13.30 -7.14
N GLU A 180 14.51 12.86 -8.27
CA GLU A 180 14.40 11.48 -8.76
C GLU A 180 14.87 10.45 -7.71
N ALA A 181 15.97 10.75 -7.00
CA ALA A 181 16.51 9.85 -5.99
C ALA A 181 15.58 9.73 -4.75
N GLU A 182 14.96 10.83 -4.33
CA GLU A 182 13.99 10.82 -3.23
C GLU A 182 12.70 10.11 -3.64
N THR A 183 12.25 10.33 -4.88
CA THR A 183 11.10 9.66 -5.48
C THR A 183 11.29 8.15 -5.50
N GLU A 184 12.41 7.67 -6.04
CA GLU A 184 12.78 6.25 -6.09
C GLU A 184 12.79 5.64 -4.68
N HIS A 185 13.35 6.37 -3.71
CA HIS A 185 13.42 5.91 -2.33
C HIS A 185 12.04 5.77 -1.70
N ILE A 186 11.20 6.81 -1.76
CA ILE A 186 9.84 6.80 -1.19
C ILE A 186 8.97 5.74 -1.87
N ALA A 187 9.00 5.64 -3.20
CA ALA A 187 8.22 4.66 -3.93
C ALA A 187 8.61 3.22 -3.55
N THR A 188 9.90 2.95 -3.37
CA THR A 188 10.39 1.64 -2.91
C THR A 188 9.93 1.34 -1.48
N THR A 189 9.97 2.33 -0.59
CA THR A 189 9.52 2.17 0.80
C THR A 189 8.02 1.90 0.88
N VAL A 190 7.21 2.65 0.11
CA VAL A 190 5.76 2.41 -0.01
C VAL A 190 5.50 1.01 -0.56
N HIS A 191 6.17 0.62 -1.63
CA HIS A 191 6.02 -0.70 -2.22
C HIS A 191 6.22 -1.81 -1.19
N GLN A 192 7.32 -1.77 -0.44
CA GLN A 192 7.62 -2.74 0.61
C GLN A 192 6.56 -2.73 1.73
N ALA A 193 6.23 -1.55 2.26
CA ALA A 193 5.28 -1.40 3.37
C ALA A 193 3.88 -1.94 3.00
N LEU A 194 3.43 -1.72 1.76
CA LEU A 194 2.16 -2.25 1.29
C LEU A 194 2.16 -3.78 1.20
N PHE A 195 3.26 -4.41 0.77
CA PHE A 195 3.35 -5.88 0.76
C PHE A 195 3.44 -6.49 2.16
N ASP A 196 4.15 -5.85 3.07
CA ASP A 196 4.20 -6.27 4.47
C ASP A 196 2.80 -6.18 5.10
N TYR A 197 2.09 -5.07 4.87
CA TYR A 197 0.69 -4.90 5.28
C TYR A 197 -0.22 -6.01 4.73
N ILE A 198 -0.13 -6.32 3.42
CA ILE A 198 -0.94 -7.38 2.81
C ILE A 198 -0.59 -8.75 3.41
N ALA A 199 0.69 -9.04 3.64
CA ALA A 199 1.12 -10.31 4.21
C ALA A 199 0.61 -10.51 5.64
N ASP A 200 0.70 -9.48 6.48
CA ASP A 200 0.36 -9.58 7.89
C ASP A 200 -1.16 -9.47 8.14
N ASN A 201 -1.83 -8.54 7.45
CA ASN A 201 -3.24 -8.26 7.68
C ASN A 201 -4.13 -9.06 6.72
N CYS A 202 -3.92 -8.94 5.41
CA CYS A 202 -4.79 -9.62 4.46
C CYS A 202 -4.63 -11.14 4.56
N TRP A 203 -3.42 -11.67 4.63
CA TRP A 203 -3.20 -13.11 4.81
C TRP A 203 -3.23 -13.56 6.28
N GLY A 204 -2.48 -12.90 7.15
CA GLY A 204 -2.31 -13.34 8.55
C GLY A 204 -3.56 -13.17 9.42
N ALA A 205 -4.29 -12.06 9.28
CA ALA A 205 -5.44 -11.75 10.14
C ALA A 205 -6.80 -11.99 9.46
N CYS A 206 -6.94 -11.57 8.19
CA CYS A 206 -8.25 -11.45 7.53
C CYS A 206 -8.54 -12.54 6.51
N SER A 207 -7.59 -13.44 6.20
CA SER A 207 -7.77 -14.51 5.20
C SER A 207 -8.31 -14.02 3.84
N ASN A 208 -7.85 -12.84 3.39
CA ASN A 208 -8.23 -12.15 2.17
C ASN A 208 -9.72 -11.79 2.07
N LYS A 209 -10.39 -11.55 3.21
CA LYS A 209 -11.82 -11.21 3.25
C LYS A 209 -12.15 -10.00 2.37
N CYS A 210 -11.37 -8.92 2.42
CA CYS A 210 -11.61 -7.71 1.63
C CYS A 210 -11.63 -7.98 0.12
N LEU A 211 -10.84 -8.94 -0.36
CA LEU A 211 -10.83 -9.35 -1.77
C LEU A 211 -11.88 -10.40 -2.12
N LYS A 212 -12.12 -11.38 -1.22
CA LYS A 212 -13.16 -12.40 -1.40
C LYS A 212 -14.57 -11.82 -1.42
N GLU A 213 -14.76 -10.72 -0.69
CA GLU A 213 -16.04 -10.04 -0.54
C GLU A 213 -16.01 -8.65 -1.17
N HIS A 214 -15.08 -8.39 -2.09
CA HIS A 214 -14.73 -7.06 -2.60
C HIS A 214 -15.90 -6.17 -2.99
N GLY A 215 -16.96 -6.73 -3.60
CA GLY A 215 -18.15 -5.99 -4.01
C GLY A 215 -19.20 -5.77 -2.94
N LYS A 216 -19.13 -6.48 -1.79
CA LYS A 216 -20.12 -6.37 -0.72
C LYS A 216 -20.03 -5.01 -0.03
N ASN A 217 -21.17 -4.49 0.41
CA ASN A 217 -21.30 -3.22 1.09
C ASN A 217 -20.49 -3.24 2.38
N ALA A 218 -19.65 -2.23 2.52
CA ALA A 218 -18.80 -2.04 3.68
C ALA A 218 -19.27 -0.91 4.58
N TYR A 219 -20.15 0.00 4.14
CA TYR A 219 -20.41 1.27 4.82
C TYR A 219 -20.55 1.16 6.37
N CYS A 220 -21.44 0.31 6.86
CA CYS A 220 -21.71 0.19 8.30
C CYS A 220 -20.56 -0.44 9.12
N ASN A 221 -19.57 -0.99 8.43
CA ASN A 221 -18.40 -1.62 9.00
C ASN A 221 -17.12 -0.96 8.49
N LEU A 222 -17.20 0.13 7.70
CA LEU A 222 -16.03 0.84 7.19
C LEU A 222 -15.37 1.54 8.37
N CYS A 223 -14.12 1.18 8.57
CA CYS A 223 -13.24 1.69 9.60
C CYS A 223 -11.82 1.58 9.07
N SER A 224 -10.93 2.33 9.71
CA SER A 224 -9.50 2.26 9.54
C SER A 224 -8.84 1.93 10.88
N PHE A 225 -7.54 1.63 10.90
CA PHE A 225 -6.82 1.39 12.16
C PHE A 225 -6.93 2.63 13.06
N GLY A 226 -7.78 2.56 14.10
CA GLY A 226 -7.92 3.61 15.10
C GLY A 226 -9.31 4.21 15.25
N ASP A 227 -10.15 4.22 14.21
CA ASP A 227 -11.50 4.79 14.29
C ASP A 227 -12.60 3.81 14.69
N LYS A 228 -13.65 4.38 15.29
CA LYS A 228 -14.91 3.68 15.51
C LYS A 228 -15.68 3.61 14.19
N ASN A 229 -16.36 2.49 13.97
CA ASN A 229 -17.28 2.32 12.84
C ASN A 229 -18.17 3.55 12.63
N LEU A 230 -18.43 3.88 11.37
CA LEU A 230 -19.40 4.91 11.01
C LEU A 230 -20.78 4.68 11.66
N PRO A 231 -21.50 5.74 12.03
CA PRO A 231 -22.93 5.65 12.32
C PRO A 231 -23.66 4.98 11.16
N CYS A 232 -24.38 3.90 11.45
CA CYS A 232 -24.97 3.03 10.45
C CYS A 232 -26.48 3.29 10.27
N PRO A 233 -26.93 3.71 9.07
CA PRO A 233 -28.36 3.87 8.78
C PRO A 233 -29.20 2.61 9.00
N LYS A 234 -28.65 1.42 8.68
CA LYS A 234 -29.34 0.14 8.91
C LYS A 234 -29.58 -0.16 10.40
N LYS A 235 -28.82 0.45 11.30
CA LYS A 235 -28.98 0.31 12.76
C LYS A 235 -29.81 1.44 13.36
N GLY A 236 -30.25 2.42 12.56
CA GLY A 236 -30.97 3.60 13.03
C GLY A 236 -30.09 4.60 13.79
N GLU A 237 -28.76 4.52 13.65
CA GLU A 237 -27.80 5.40 14.33
C GLU A 237 -27.70 6.78 13.63
N ILE A 238 -28.03 6.85 12.35
CA ILE A 238 -28.08 8.05 11.51
C ILE A 238 -29.08 7.83 10.36
N THR A 239 -29.60 8.87 9.73
CA THR A 239 -30.50 8.70 8.57
C THR A 239 -29.74 8.62 7.25
N TYR A 240 -30.34 7.94 6.26
CA TYR A 240 -29.82 7.87 4.88
C TYR A 240 -29.58 9.26 4.25
N ASN A 241 -30.49 10.20 4.51
CA ASN A 241 -30.38 11.58 3.99
C ASN A 241 -29.20 12.34 4.57
N GLU A 242 -28.90 12.15 5.86
CA GLU A 242 -27.78 12.84 6.54
C GLU A 242 -26.43 12.46 5.96
N VAL A 243 -26.28 11.19 5.56
CA VAL A 243 -25.05 10.68 4.95
C VAL A 243 -25.11 10.69 3.42
N LYS A 244 -26.18 11.24 2.83
CA LYS A 244 -26.38 11.35 1.37
C LYS A 244 -26.23 10.01 0.63
N VAL A 245 -26.64 8.91 1.26
CA VAL A 245 -26.59 7.56 0.69
C VAL A 245 -28.01 7.07 0.44
N LYS A 246 -28.24 6.34 -0.65
CA LYS A 246 -29.53 5.69 -0.87
C LYS A 246 -29.51 4.29 -0.25
N GLU A 247 -30.71 3.75 0.02
CA GLU A 247 -30.83 2.38 0.55
C GLU A 247 -30.24 1.34 -0.41
N GLU A 248 -30.42 1.54 -1.72
CA GLU A 248 -29.87 0.68 -2.79
C GLU A 248 -28.33 0.60 -2.76
N ASP A 249 -27.63 1.69 -2.45
CA ASP A 249 -26.17 1.75 -2.33
C ASP A 249 -25.64 0.88 -1.18
N MET A 250 -26.52 0.49 -0.25
CA MET A 250 -26.19 -0.36 0.89
C MET A 250 -26.56 -1.83 0.71
N MET A 251 -27.21 -2.22 -0.38
CA MET A 251 -27.69 -3.59 -0.57
C MET A 251 -26.72 -4.51 -1.33
N HIS A 252 -25.70 -3.94 -1.97
CA HIS A 252 -24.75 -4.65 -2.83
C HIS A 252 -23.67 -5.35 -2.01
#